data_AF-F4S8T4-F1
#
_entry.id   AF-F4S8T4-F1
#
_cell.length_a   1.000
_cell.length_b   1.000
_cell.length_c   1.000
_cell.angle_alpha   90.00
_cell.angle_beta   90.00
_cell.angle_gamma   90.00
#
_symmetry.space_group_name_H-M   'P 1'
#
loop_
_entity.id
_entity.type
_entity.pdbx_description
1 polymer ?
#
loop_
_entity_poly.entity_id
_entity_poly.type
_entity_poly.pdbx_seq_one_letter_code
_entity_poly.pdbx_strand_id
1 'polypeptide(L)'
;MEVELAAITFGWFLSLFADALPIQTLLRVFDLFLIDGSLILFRVAMALLKMHREEILSHDSPASLYAYMRGRMTLSTHHADRLIRVAVEEFGEVKNKEITRLREKYVTELKKEMGLDEFQ
;
A
#
# COMPACT_ATOMS: atom_id res chain seq x y z
N MET A 1 -11.58 -6.45 -16.91
CA MET A 1 -10.78 -7.21 -15.93
C MET A 1 -11.12 -6.64 -14.56
N GLU A 2 -11.93 -7.34 -13.77
CA GLU A 2 -12.21 -6.91 -12.40
C GLU A 2 -11.11 -7.46 -11.49
N VAL A 3 -10.33 -6.57 -10.89
CA VAL A 3 -9.26 -6.90 -9.92
C VAL A 3 -9.62 -6.22 -8.62
N GLU A 4 -9.77 -7.01 -7.57
CA GLU A 4 -9.97 -6.52 -6.23
C GLU A 4 -8.60 -6.18 -5.63
N LEU A 5 -8.21 -4.92 -5.76
CA LEU A 5 -6.92 -4.44 -5.24
C LEU A 5 -6.78 -4.73 -3.73
N ALA A 6 -7.89 -4.66 -2.99
CA ALA A 6 -7.94 -4.97 -1.56
C ALA A 6 -7.45 -6.39 -1.25
N ALA A 7 -7.70 -7.38 -2.12
CA ALA A 7 -7.26 -8.77 -1.93
C ALA A 7 -5.72 -8.92 -1.95
N ILE A 8 -4.98 -7.88 -2.36
CA ILE A 8 -3.52 -7.83 -2.34
C ILE A 8 -3.06 -6.88 -1.24
N THR A 9 -3.55 -5.64 -1.27
CA THR A 9 -3.06 -4.59 -0.38
C THR A 9 -3.45 -4.84 1.07
N PHE A 10 -4.52 -5.60 1.34
CA PHE A 10 -4.87 -6.02 2.69
C PHE A 10 -3.71 -6.73 3.40
N GLY A 11 -3.05 -7.68 2.73
CA GLY A 11 -1.89 -8.38 3.31
C GLY A 11 -0.70 -7.45 3.55
N TRP A 12 -0.49 -6.46 2.68
CA TRP A 12 0.56 -5.45 2.85
C TRP A 12 0.31 -4.61 4.10
N PHE A 13 -0.89 -4.05 4.26
CA PHE A 13 -1.18 -3.20 5.41
C PHE A 13 -1.30 -4.00 6.71
N LEU A 14 -1.84 -5.22 6.67
CA LEU A 14 -1.99 -6.07 7.86
C LEU A 14 -0.63 -6.48 8.45
N SER A 15 0.34 -6.82 7.60
CA SER A 15 1.69 -7.20 8.03
C SER A 15 2.67 -6.03 8.13
N LEU A 16 2.20 -4.79 7.91
CA LEU A 16 3.07 -3.62 7.72
C LEU A 16 4.17 -3.88 6.68
N PHE A 17 3.85 -4.57 5.59
CA PHE A 17 4.74 -5.00 4.52
C PHE A 17 5.78 -6.06 4.90
N ALA A 18 5.73 -6.63 6.12
CA ALA A 18 6.71 -7.62 6.56
C ALA A 18 6.71 -8.89 5.68
N ASP A 19 5.54 -9.30 5.20
CA ASP A 19 5.40 -10.45 4.29
C ASP A 19 5.54 -10.05 2.80
N ALA A 20 5.67 -8.75 2.52
CA ALA A 20 5.63 -8.20 1.16
C ALA A 20 6.94 -7.55 0.71
N LEU A 21 7.94 -7.40 1.58
CA LEU A 21 9.21 -6.77 1.23
C LEU A 21 10.37 -7.60 1.76
N PRO A 22 11.52 -7.65 1.05
CA PRO A 22 12.72 -8.27 1.59
C PRO A 22 13.17 -7.48 2.82
N ILE A 23 13.73 -8.18 3.81
CA ILE A 23 14.06 -7.59 5.12
C ILE A 23 14.85 -6.28 5.04
N GLN A 24 15.79 -6.16 4.09
CA GLN A 24 16.58 -4.94 3.91
C GLN A 24 15.71 -3.73 3.52
N THR A 25 14.77 -3.92 2.60
CA THR A 25 13.82 -2.87 2.20
C THR A 25 12.82 -2.58 3.31
N LEU A 26 12.32 -3.63 3.98
CA LEU A 26 11.38 -3.50 5.09
C LEU A 26 11.94 -2.62 6.21
N LEU A 27 13.20 -2.84 6.61
CA LEU A 27 13.84 -2.06 7.66
C LEU A 27 13.90 -0.56 7.31
N ARG A 28 14.17 -0.21 6.05
CA ARG A 28 14.15 1.20 5.59
C ARG A 28 12.76 1.81 5.61
N VAL A 29 11.73 1.03 5.26
CA VAL A 29 10.33 1.46 5.41
C VAL A 29 9.99 1.64 6.89
N PHE A 30 10.49 0.77 7.77
CA PHE A 30 10.26 0.84 9.21
C PHE A 30 10.96 2.03 9.86
N ASP A 31 12.17 2.39 9.43
CA ASP A 31 12.84 3.62 9.88
C ASP A 31 11.91 4.83 9.69
N LEU A 32 11.31 4.96 8.51
CA LEU A 32 10.39 6.06 8.19
C LEU A 32 9.04 5.91 8.88
N PHE A 33 8.54 4.68 9.05
CA PHE A 33 7.28 4.43 9.74
C PHE A 33 7.37 4.83 11.22
N LEU A 34 8.50 4.59 11.86
CA LEU A 34 8.74 4.99 13.24
C LEU A 34 8.85 6.52 13.40
N ILE A 35 9.23 7.25 12.34
CA ILE A 35 9.37 8.71 12.33
C ILE A 35 8.05 9.40 11.93
N ASP A 36 7.47 9.03 10.78
CA ASP A 36 6.33 9.70 10.16
C ASP A 36 4.98 8.99 10.44
N GLY A 37 5.02 7.83 11.10
CA GLY A 37 3.86 7.00 11.36
C GLY A 37 3.31 6.31 10.12
N SER A 38 2.03 5.90 10.19
CA SER A 38 1.35 5.10 9.15
C SER A 38 1.22 5.78 7.77
N LEU A 39 1.52 7.07 7.64
CA LEU A 39 1.49 7.78 6.35
C LEU A 39 2.44 7.14 5.33
N ILE A 40 3.65 6.78 5.76
CA ILE A 40 4.66 6.26 4.83
C ILE A 40 4.21 4.96 4.16
N LEU A 41 3.40 4.15 4.86
CA LEU A 41 2.90 2.88 4.34
C LEU A 41 2.05 3.07 3.08
N PHE A 42 1.24 4.15 3.02
CA PHE A 42 0.49 4.48 1.81
C PHE A 42 1.41 4.92 0.68
N ARG A 43 2.40 5.77 0.97
CA ARG A 43 3.37 6.23 -0.02
C ARG A 43 4.18 5.06 -0.61
N VAL A 44 4.57 4.12 0.23
CA VAL A 44 5.25 2.87 -0.18
C VAL A 44 4.33 2.01 -1.04
N ALA A 45 3.06 1.82 -0.67
CA ALA A 45 2.10 1.09 -1.49
C ALA A 45 1.98 1.69 -2.90
N MET A 46 1.82 3.02 -2.99
CA MET A 46 1.70 3.72 -4.27
C MET A 46 2.99 3.69 -5.08
N ALA A 47 4.15 3.83 -4.43
CA ALA A 47 5.45 3.71 -5.06
C ALA A 47 5.69 2.32 -5.65
N LEU A 48 5.35 1.26 -4.92
CA LEU A 48 5.41 -0.12 -5.43
C LEU A 48 4.54 -0.29 -6.67
N LEU A 49 3.27 0.12 -6.61
CA LEU A 49 2.35 0.04 -7.76
C LEU A 49 2.88 0.83 -8.96
N LYS A 50 3.43 2.03 -8.73
CA LYS A 50 4.00 2.87 -9.79
C LYS A 50 5.23 2.22 -10.41
N MET A 51 6.15 1.69 -9.61
CA MET A 51 7.39 1.09 -10.09
C MET A 51 7.17 -0.15 -10.94
N HIS A 52 6.05 -0.85 -10.72
CA HIS A 52 5.65 -2.05 -11.45
C HIS A 52 4.50 -1.81 -12.42
N ARG A 53 4.16 -0.55 -12.73
CA ARG A 53 3.01 -0.19 -13.56
C ARG A 53 2.97 -0.93 -14.90
N GLU A 54 4.07 -0.92 -15.65
CA GLU A 54 4.11 -1.53 -16.98
C GLU A 54 3.86 -3.05 -16.91
N GLU A 55 4.48 -3.71 -15.94
CA GLU A 55 4.28 -5.15 -15.70
C GLU A 55 2.86 -5.44 -15.22
N ILE A 56 2.29 -4.63 -14.31
CA ILE A 56 0.90 -4.79 -13.87
C ILE A 56 -0.07 -4.69 -15.06
N LEU A 57 0.19 -3.77 -15.98
CA LEU A 57 -0.65 -3.54 -17.16
C LEU A 57 -0.43 -4.58 -18.28
N SER A 58 0.67 -5.34 -18.25
CA SER A 58 0.95 -6.37 -19.27
C SER A 58 0.27 -7.72 -19.00
N HIS A 59 -0.46 -7.87 -17.89
CA HIS A 59 -1.14 -9.11 -17.53
C HIS A 59 -2.60 -9.10 -17.98
N ASP A 60 -2.99 -10.12 -18.75
CA ASP A 60 -4.34 -10.21 -19.34
C ASP A 60 -5.36 -10.97 -18.48
N SER A 61 -4.95 -11.53 -17.34
CA SER A 61 -5.85 -12.22 -16.41
C SER A 61 -5.60 -11.84 -14.95
N PRO A 62 -6.66 -11.73 -14.12
CA PRO A 62 -6.51 -11.45 -12.69
C PRO A 62 -5.61 -12.47 -11.98
N ALA A 63 -5.74 -13.76 -12.30
CA ALA A 63 -4.93 -14.81 -11.69
C ALA A 63 -3.42 -14.59 -11.94
N SER A 64 -3.05 -14.22 -13.18
CA SER A 64 -1.67 -13.94 -13.54
C SER A 64 -1.14 -12.68 -12.83
N LEU A 65 -1.96 -11.64 -12.73
CA LEU A 65 -1.61 -10.41 -12.02
C LEU A 65 -1.43 -10.66 -10.51
N TYR A 66 -2.34 -11.42 -9.88
CA TYR A 66 -2.23 -11.76 -8.46
C TYR A 66 -0.97 -12.58 -8.18
N ALA A 67 -0.63 -13.54 -9.04
CA ALA A 67 0.60 -14.32 -8.91
C ALA A 67 1.85 -13.44 -9.03
N TYR A 68 1.87 -12.51 -9.98
CA TYR A 68 2.96 -11.55 -10.13
C TYR A 68 3.13 -10.65 -8.89
N MET A 69 2.04 -10.05 -8.43
CA MET A 69 2.05 -9.10 -7.31
C MET A 69 2.38 -9.75 -5.96
N ARG A 70 2.01 -11.02 -5.75
CA ARG A 70 2.36 -11.76 -4.52
C ARG A 70 3.80 -12.29 -4.52
N GLY A 71 4.41 -12.52 -5.69
CA GLY A 71 5.74 -13.11 -5.80
C GLY A 71 6.81 -12.14 -6.31
N ARG A 72 6.76 -11.78 -7.60
CA ARG A 72 7.87 -11.11 -8.31
C ARG A 72 8.01 -9.64 -7.90
N MET A 73 6.90 -8.97 -7.64
CA MET A 73 6.86 -7.55 -7.26
C MET A 73 7.49 -7.28 -5.89
N THR A 74 7.41 -8.25 -4.98
CA THR A 74 7.74 -8.12 -3.55
C THR A 74 9.13 -8.65 -3.19
N LEU A 75 9.80 -9.40 -4.08
CA LEU A 75 11.06 -10.10 -3.77
C LEU A 75 12.33 -9.47 -4.40
N SER A 76 12.24 -8.35 -5.11
CA SER A 76 13.41 -7.75 -5.76
C SER A 76 14.29 -7.01 -4.74
N THR A 77 15.49 -7.55 -4.47
CA THR A 77 16.48 -7.06 -3.51
C THR A 77 17.20 -5.77 -3.93
N HIS A 78 17.00 -5.28 -5.16
CA HIS A 78 17.77 -4.17 -5.74
C HIS A 78 17.07 -2.80 -5.72
N HIS A 79 15.96 -2.67 -4.98
CA HIS A 79 15.08 -1.51 -5.13
C HIS A 79 14.75 -0.76 -3.84
N ALA A 80 15.42 -1.02 -2.70
CA ALA A 80 15.13 -0.32 -1.45
C ALA A 80 15.25 1.21 -1.59
N ASP A 81 16.41 1.70 -2.01
CA ASP A 81 16.64 3.14 -2.15
C ASP A 81 15.71 3.77 -3.20
N ARG A 82 15.50 3.07 -4.33
CA ARG A 82 14.58 3.54 -5.37
C ARG A 82 13.14 3.62 -4.86
N LEU A 83 12.69 2.62 -4.11
CA LEU A 83 11.36 2.57 -3.54
C LEU A 83 11.14 3.73 -2.56
N ILE A 84 12.08 3.91 -1.62
CA ILE A 84 12.01 5.00 -0.65
C ILE A 84 12.02 6.35 -1.36
N ARG A 85 12.89 6.52 -2.37
CA ARG A 85 12.97 7.74 -3.16
C ARG A 85 11.63 8.06 -3.84
N VAL A 86 11.05 7.10 -4.57
CA VAL A 86 9.75 7.30 -5.23
C VAL A 86 8.66 7.60 -4.20
N ALA A 87 8.64 6.88 -3.07
CA ALA A 87 7.66 7.11 -2.00
C ALA A 87 7.75 8.52 -1.40
N VAL A 88 8.96 9.04 -1.18
CA VAL A 88 9.16 10.34 -0.52
C VAL A 88 9.10 11.51 -1.51
N GLU A 89 9.77 11.40 -2.66
CA GLU A 89 9.86 12.49 -3.65
C GLU A 89 8.59 12.60 -4.48
N GLU A 90 8.08 11.49 -5.02
CA GLU A 90 6.96 11.54 -5.96
C GLU A 90 5.60 11.48 -5.26
N PHE A 91 5.52 10.83 -4.08
CA PHE A 91 4.30 10.75 -3.27
C PHE A 91 4.37 11.61 -2.00
N GLY A 92 5.32 12.54 -1.93
CA GLY A 92 5.49 13.48 -0.81
C GLY A 92 4.30 14.43 -0.60
N GLU A 93 3.49 14.65 -1.63
CA GLU A 93 2.26 15.45 -1.55
C GLU A 93 1.15 14.76 -0.76
N VAL A 94 1.19 13.43 -0.64
CA VAL A 94 0.22 12.68 0.16
C VAL A 94 0.48 13.02 1.63
N LYS A 95 -0.39 13.83 2.22
CA LYS A 95 -0.24 14.33 3.61
C LYS A 95 -1.08 13.52 4.58
N ASN A 96 -0.65 13.49 5.84
CA ASN A 96 -1.37 12.83 6.93
C ASN A 96 -2.81 13.34 7.05
N LYS A 97 -3.03 14.66 6.90
CA LYS A 97 -4.36 15.28 6.92
C LYS A 97 -5.34 14.63 5.94
N GLU A 98 -4.89 14.33 4.72
CA GLU A 98 -5.73 13.71 3.70
C GLU A 98 -6.04 12.25 4.02
N ILE A 99 -5.03 11.49 4.47
CA ILE A 99 -5.23 10.10 4.91
C ILE A 99 -6.21 10.02 6.08
N THR A 100 -6.09 10.91 7.06
CA THR A 100 -6.99 10.96 8.22
C THR A 100 -8.41 11.29 7.80
N ARG A 101 -8.61 12.28 6.92
CA ARG A 101 -9.92 12.60 6.34
C ARG A 101 -10.56 11.41 5.63
N LEU A 102 -9.78 10.67 4.84
CA LEU A 102 -10.26 9.48 4.12
C LEU A 102 -10.63 8.34 5.08
N ARG A 103 -9.85 8.13 6.15
CA ARG A 103 -10.16 7.14 7.19
C ARG A 103 -11.45 7.48 7.92
N GLU A 104 -11.62 8.73 8.35
CA GLU A 104 -12.83 9.19 9.03
C GLU A 104 -14.05 8.98 8.14
N LYS A 105 -13.97 9.38 6.87
CA LYS A 105 -15.02 9.15 5.88
C LYS A 105 -15.40 7.67 5.79
N TYR A 106 -14.42 6.78 5.63
CA TYR A 106 -14.65 5.34 5.50
C TYR A 106 -15.25 4.73 6.78
N VAL A 107 -14.78 5.16 7.96
CA VAL A 107 -15.35 4.72 9.24
C VAL A 107 -16.80 5.18 9.39
N THR A 108 -17.14 6.41 8.98
CA THR A 108 -18.51 6.90 9.00
C THR A 108 -19.41 6.10 8.05
N GLU A 109 -18.93 5.76 6.85
CA GLU A 109 -19.69 4.93 5.91
C GLU A 109 -19.93 3.52 6.48
N LEU A 110 -18.92 2.89 7.09
CA LEU A 110 -19.06 1.59 7.74
C LEU A 110 -20.04 1.62 8.91
N LYS A 111 -20.01 2.66 9.75
CA LYS A 111 -20.95 2.78 10.89
C LYS A 111 -22.40 2.86 10.43
N LYS A 112 -22.67 3.55 9.31
CA LYS A 112 -23.98 3.59 8.67
C LYS A 112 -24.44 2.21 8.20
N GLU A 113 -23.56 1.51 7.48
CA GLU A 113 -23.86 0.16 6.97
C GLU A 113 -24.12 -0.84 8.11
N MET A 114 -23.43 -0.67 9.24
CA MET A 114 -23.58 -1.52 10.42
C MET A 114 -24.74 -1.09 11.34
N GLY A 115 -25.48 -0.02 11.03
CA GLY A 115 -26.57 0.50 11.86
C GLY A 115 -26.11 1.09 13.20
N LEU A 116 -24.84 1.47 13.32
CA LEU A 116 -24.25 2.02 14.55
C LEU A 116 -24.42 3.53 14.69
N ASP A 117 -25.00 4.19 13.70
CA ASP A 117 -25.30 5.62 13.69
C ASP A 117 -26.49 6.02 14.57
N GLU A 118 -27.28 5.04 15.06
CA GLU A 118 -28.51 5.28 15.86
C GLU A 118 -28.27 5.47 17.37
N PHE A 119 -27.03 5.41 17.84
CA PHE A 119 -26.68 5.45 19.29
C PHE A 119 -25.89 6.70 19.74
N GLN A 120 -25.88 7.77 18.95
CA GLN A 120 -25.28 9.07 19.32
C GLN A 120 -26.37 10.14 19.47
#